data_AF-A0AAV5THQ2-F1
#
_entry.id   AF-A0AAV5THQ2-F1
#
_cell.length_a   1.000
_cell.length_b   1.000
_cell.length_c   1.000
_cell.angle_alpha   90.00
_cell.angle_beta   90.00
_cell.angle_gamma   90.00
#
_symmetry.space_group_name_H-M   'P 1'
#
loop_
_entity.id
_entity.type
_entity.pdbx_description
1 polymer ?
#
loop_
_entity_poly.entity_id
_entity_poly.type
_entity_poly.pdbx_seq_one_letter_code
_entity_poly.pdbx_strand_id
1 'polypeptide(L)' 'RWELCRAGYEFSLVDDLFVYHRGIVRFGSECFNRKESARRINIRRYLPILTLFKRKMNLLYPSTKDSCAIEDESKLY' A
#
# COMPACT_ATOMS: atom_id res chain seq x y z
N ARG A 1 3.46 -4.98 5.55
CA ARG A 1 2.22 -5.39 6.24
C ARG A 1 1.70 -6.74 5.74
N TRP A 2 1.31 -6.87 4.47
CA TRP A 2 0.69 -8.10 3.97
C TRP A 2 1.54 -9.37 4.14
N GLU A 3 2.84 -9.33 3.82
CA GLU A 3 3.72 -10.50 3.99
C GLU A 3 3.78 -10.99 5.45
N LEU A 4 3.83 -10.07 6.41
CA LEU A 4 3.83 -10.41 7.84
C LEU A 4 2.50 -11.06 8.26
N CYS A 5 1.35 -10.51 7.82
CA CYS A 5 0.06 -11.17 8.03
C CYS A 5 0.07 -12.59 7.43
N ARG A 6 0.56 -12.73 6.19
CA ARG A 6 0.64 -14.02 5.49
C ARG A 6 1.53 -15.03 6.21
N ALA A 7 2.56 -14.57 6.89
CA ALA A 7 3.45 -15.37 7.73
C ALA A 7 2.95 -15.60 9.16
N GLY A 8 1.73 -15.16 9.50
CA GLY A 8 1.11 -15.42 10.81
C GLY A 8 1.49 -14.45 11.93
N TYR A 9 2.10 -13.31 11.60
CA TYR A 9 2.38 -12.27 12.59
C TYR A 9 1.12 -11.46 12.91
N GLU A 10 0.97 -11.12 14.18
CA GLU A 10 -0.08 -10.24 14.69
C GLU A 10 0.46 -8.82 14.90
N PHE A 11 -0.32 -7.82 14.48
CA PHE A 11 0.02 -6.42 14.69
C PHE A 11 -0.64 -5.92 15.96
N SER A 12 0.15 -5.69 17.00
CA SER A 12 -0.29 -4.98 18.21
C SER A 12 0.12 -3.52 18.12
N LEU A 13 -0.81 -2.61 18.43
CA LEU A 13 -0.48 -1.20 18.61
C LEU A 13 0.19 -1.03 19.97
N VAL A 14 1.39 -0.46 19.98
CA VAL A 14 2.16 -0.24 21.22
C VAL A 14 1.92 1.17 21.78
N ASP A 15 1.41 2.12 20.97
CA ASP A 15 1.02 3.48 21.39
C ASP A 15 0.21 4.23 20.31
N ASP A 16 -0.47 5.33 20.68
CA ASP A 16 -1.25 6.23 19.80
C ASP A 16 -0.35 6.95 18.77
N LEU A 17 -0.06 6.29 17.65
CA LEU A 17 0.99 6.69 16.69
C LEU A 17 0.55 7.73 15.64
N PHE A 18 -0.43 8.58 15.94
CA PHE A 18 -0.83 9.67 15.03
C PHE A 18 -0.29 11.01 15.50
N VAL A 19 1.03 11.20 15.41
CA VAL A 19 1.63 12.54 15.45
C VAL A 19 1.47 13.17 14.07
N TYR A 20 0.37 13.89 13.85
CA TYR A 20 0.19 14.66 12.61
C TYR A 20 1.06 15.91 12.65
N HIS A 21 2.12 15.94 11.84
CA HIS A 21 2.84 17.17 11.56
C HIS A 21 1.99 18.04 10.64
N ARG A 22 1.65 19.27 11.07
CA ARG A 22 1.02 20.28 10.20
C ARG A 22 2.05 20.73 9.15
N GLY A 23 2.16 19.99 8.06
CA GLY A 23 2.91 20.42 6.89
C GLY A 23 2.20 21.59 6.22
N ILE A 24 2.93 22.65 5.86
CA ILE A 24 2.40 23.71 5.00
C ILE A 24 2.30 23.16 3.58
N VAL A 25 1.10 22.71 3.20
CA VAL A 25 0.83 22.29 1.81
C VAL A 25 0.56 23.56 1.00
N ARG A 26 1.49 23.94 0.12
CA ARG A 26 1.23 25.01 -0.86
C ARG A 26 0.26 24.49 -1.91
N PHE A 27 -1.01 24.87 -1.79
CA PHE A 27 -2.05 24.56 -2.76
C PHE A 27 -1.90 25.48 -3.98
N GLY A 28 -1.06 25.07 -4.94
CA GLY A 28 -0.99 25.66 -6.28
C GLY A 28 -1.30 24.59 -7.33
N SER A 29 -1.87 25.01 -8.47
CA SER A 29 -2.20 24.13 -9.60
C SER A 29 -1.00 23.28 -10.08
N GLU A 30 0.21 23.84 -10.04
CA GLU A 30 1.45 23.10 -10.34
C GLU A 30 1.74 21.95 -9.36
N CYS A 31 1.43 22.13 -8.06
CA CYS A 31 1.67 21.11 -7.04
C CYS A 31 0.70 19.94 -7.20
N PHE A 32 -0.56 20.22 -7.56
CA PHE A 32 -1.56 19.21 -7.89
C PHE A 32 -1.14 18.39 -9.13
N ASN A 33 -0.69 19.07 -10.19
CA ASN A 33 -0.26 18.43 -11.44
C ASN A 33 0.99 17.55 -11.28
N ARG A 34 1.96 17.96 -10.44
CA ARG A 34 3.15 17.15 -10.13
C ARG A 34 2.80 15.89 -9.33
N LYS A 35 1.94 16.02 -8.31
CA LYS A 35 1.48 14.87 -7.51
C LYS A 35 0.73 13.86 -8.37
N GLU A 36 -0.17 14.34 -9.22
CA GLU A 36 -0.95 13.49 -10.12
C GLU A 36 -0.06 12.80 -11.18
N SER A 37 0.92 13.53 -11.73
CA SER A 37 1.88 12.96 -12.69
C SER A 37 2.77 11.90 -12.04
N ALA A 38 3.29 12.17 -10.83
CA ALA A 38 4.05 11.19 -10.06
C ALA A 38 3.20 9.96 -9.72
N ARG A 39 1.94 10.16 -9.34
CA ARG A 39 0.97 9.07 -9.09
C ARG A 39 0.77 8.19 -10.32
N ARG A 40 0.54 8.78 -11.50
CA ARG A 40 0.37 8.03 -12.77
C ARG A 40 1.60 7.26 -13.20
N ILE A 41 2.80 7.80 -12.98
CA ILE A 41 4.05 7.07 -13.26
C ILE A 41 4.19 5.89 -12.30
N ASN A 42 3.92 6.11 -11.02
CA ASN A 42 4.07 5.10 -10.00
C ASN A 42 3.05 3.96 -10.14
N ILE A 43 1.78 4.25 -10.49
CA ILE A 43 0.76 3.20 -10.61
C ILE A 43 1.10 2.18 -11.70
N ARG A 44 1.67 2.64 -12.83
CA ARG A 44 2.11 1.77 -13.93
C ARG A 44 3.22 0.80 -13.50
N ARG A 45 4.08 1.21 -12.58
CA ARG A 45 5.14 0.35 -12.01
C ARG A 45 4.62 -0.52 -10.87
N TYR A 46 3.70 0.01 -10.09
CA TYR A 46 3.13 -0.63 -8.91
C TYR A 46 2.29 -1.86 -9.25
N LEU A 47 1.37 -1.77 -10.22
CA LEU A 47 0.44 -2.87 -10.51
C LEU A 47 1.12 -4.19 -10.94
N PRO A 48 2.15 -4.19 -11.82
CA PRO A 48 2.89 -5.41 -12.14
C PRO A 48 3.62 -5.99 -10.93
N ILE A 49 4.25 -5.13 -10.12
CA ILE A 49 4.96 -5.55 -8.90
C ILE A 49 3.98 -6.16 -7.89
N LEU A 50 2.82 -5.54 -7.70
CA LEU A 50 1.76 -6.06 -6.84
C LEU A 50 1.28 -7.44 -7.31
N THR A 51 1.15 -7.65 -8.62
CA THR A 51 0.75 -8.94 -9.19
C THR A 51 1.80 -10.02 -8.91
N LEU A 52 3.09 -9.72 -9.12
CA LEU A 52 4.18 -10.64 -8.82
C LEU A 52 4.26 -10.96 -7.32
N PHE A 53 4.10 -9.94 -6.48
CA PHE A 53 4.06 -10.09 -5.03
C PHE A 53 2.91 -10.98 -4.59
N LYS A 54 1.68 -10.75 -5.10
CA LYS A 54 0.50 -11.60 -4.82
C LYS A 54 0.77 -13.05 -5.20
N ARG A 55 1.35 -13.29 -6.38
CA ARG A 55 1.71 -14.65 -6.82
C ARG A 55 2.71 -15.30 -5.87
N LYS A 56 3.78 -14.60 -5.51
CA LYS A 56 4.79 -15.08 -4.54
C LYS A 56 4.14 -15.44 -3.20
N MET A 57 3.30 -14.57 -2.64
CA MET A 57 2.63 -14.81 -1.36
C MET A 57 1.65 -15.99 -1.41
N ASN A 58 0.96 -16.19 -2.53
CA ASN A 58 0.07 -17.34 -2.72
C ASN A 58 0.81 -18.67 -2.78
N LEU A 59 2.04 -18.68 -3.30
CA LEU A 59 2.89 -19.87 -3.31
C LEU A 59 3.48 -20.16 -1.93
N LEU A 60 3.99 -19.14 -1.24
CA LEU A 60 4.65 -19.30 0.06
C LEU A 60 3.68 -19.54 1.22
N TYR A 61 2.50 -18.90 1.17
CA TYR A 61 1.54 -18.88 2.26
C TYR A 61 0.12 -19.16 1.73
N PRO A 62 -0.17 -20.39 1.25
CA PRO A 62 -1.47 -20.71 0.67
C PRO A 62 -2.61 -20.72 1.70
N SER A 63 -2.33 -21.12 2.94
CA SER A 63 -3.34 -21.24 4.01
C SER A 63 -3.90 -19.90 4.49
N THR A 64 -3.12 -18.83 4.41
CA THR A 64 -3.51 -17.47 4.82
C THR A 64 -4.01 -16.62 3.66
N LYS A 65 -4.31 -17.25 2.51
CA LYS A 65 -4.66 -16.52 1.28
C LYS A 65 -5.90 -15.66 1.41
N ASP A 66 -6.95 -16.24 1.97
CA ASP A 66 -8.25 -15.62 2.04
C ASP A 66 -8.40 -14.74 3.29
N SER A 67 -7.74 -15.11 4.40
CA SER A 67 -7.76 -14.32 5.64
C SER A 67 -6.85 -13.08 5.62
N CYS A 68 -5.73 -13.14 4.90
CA CYS A 68 -4.79 -12.03 4.71
C CYS A 68 -4.78 -11.58 3.24
N ALA A 69 -5.95 -11.23 2.71
CA ALA A 69 -6.09 -10.79 1.34
C ALA A 69 -5.27 -9.50 1.06
N ILE A 70 -4.56 -9.50 -0.07
CA ILE A 70 -3.88 -8.30 -0.56
C ILE A 70 -4.87 -7.57 -1.46
N GLU A 71 -5.55 -6.58 -0.89
CA GLU A 71 -6.48 -5.74 -1.65
C GLU A 71 -5.73 -4.89 -2.67
N ASP A 72 -6.38 -4.65 -3.80
CA ASP A 72 -5.87 -3.73 -4.80
C ASP A 72 -6.44 -2.34 -4.51
N GLU A 73 -5.68 -1.53 -3.77
CA GLU A 73 -6.07 -0.16 -3.44
C GLU A 73 -6.17 0.74 -4.67
N SER A 74 -5.78 0.29 -5.88
CA SER A 74 -6.04 1.07 -7.10
C SER A 74 -7.53 1.34 -7.37
N LYS A 75 -8.44 0.59 -6.72
CA LYS A 75 -9.89 0.83 -6.80
C LYS A 75 -10.40 1.95 -5.88
N LEU A 76 -9.58 2.44 -4.95
CA LEU A 76 -9.93 3.58 -4.08
C LEU A 76 -9.64 4.94 -4.76
N TYR A 77 -9.28 4.95 -6.05
CA TYR A 77 -8.46 6.02 -6.63
C TYR A 77 -8.69 6.33 -8.11
#